data_AF-A0A931B7Q4-F1
#
_entry.id   AF-A0A931B7Q4-F1
#
_cell.length_a   1.000
_cell.length_b   1.000
_cell.length_c   1.000
_cell.angle_alpha   90.00
_cell.angle_beta   90.00
_cell.angle_gamma   90.00
#
_symmetry.space_group_name_H-M   'P 1'
#
loop_
_entity.id
_entity.type
_entity.pdbx_description
1 polymer ?
#
loop_
_entity_poly.entity_id
_entity_poly.type
_entity_poly.pdbx_seq_one_letter_code
_entity_poly.pdbx_strand_id
1 'polypeptide(L)'
;MHPPLLPAHLHFHVRRPFWDFYAHHIQDPGKQPLFLLLVGFIASFLFIRFSVRMIRRGVKWWPGNVTPGGLHIHHVVFGIFFLLVAGFTVFATDGSHPWIDVAGLLFGMGCGLVLDEFALLLHLEDVYWSEQGRKSVDAVIIGILFTGLLLLGYLPLGVTPGTPVRWGLIGIISVNACFTVVALFKGKFWSGMLGIMVPGLSWIAAVRLARPRSPWARWRYSQRPRKFARARRREARWHRRGDAARQWFFDLIAGKPTPPGVAPTRAHLFAERMAQRVAARLEHAAYAPLDQARVRRLARLNRLAAKHGPSTTPPTSAESARRRAAAARRRAIAAGRSKRL
;
A
#
# COMPACT_ATOMS: atom_id res chain seq x y z
N MET A 1 -50.30 57.12 14.24
CA MET A 1 -50.27 55.68 14.58
C MET A 1 -49.02 55.07 13.96
N HIS A 2 -47.95 54.90 14.74
CA HIS A 2 -46.75 54.21 14.30
C HIS A 2 -46.92 52.70 14.55
N PRO A 3 -46.58 51.81 13.59
CA PRO A 3 -46.60 50.38 13.85
C PRO A 3 -45.48 50.00 14.83
N PRO A 4 -45.68 48.99 15.70
CA PRO A 4 -44.68 48.57 16.66
C PRO A 4 -43.52 47.85 15.95
N LEU A 5 -42.30 48.27 16.26
CA LEU A 5 -41.06 47.62 15.86
C LEU A 5 -41.00 46.25 16.56
N LEU A 6 -41.21 45.17 15.81
CA LEU A 6 -40.89 43.82 16.26
C LEU A 6 -39.37 43.72 16.50
N PRO A 7 -38.91 43.21 17.66
CA PRO A 7 -37.49 43.07 17.92
C PRO A 7 -36.87 42.11 16.91
N ALA A 8 -35.76 42.56 16.30
CA ALA A 8 -34.92 41.75 15.45
C ALA A 8 -34.54 40.46 16.19
N HIS A 9 -35.11 39.36 15.71
CA HIS A 9 -34.63 38.00 15.83
C HIS A 9 -33.18 37.94 16.34
N LEU A 10 -33.00 37.37 17.53
CA LEU A 10 -31.71 36.86 17.98
C LEU A 10 -31.22 35.89 16.89
N HIS A 11 -30.36 36.37 16.00
CA HIS A 11 -29.51 35.50 15.21
C HIS A 11 -28.57 34.81 16.20
N PHE A 12 -29.00 33.65 16.70
CA PHE A 12 -28.12 32.66 17.28
C PHE A 12 -27.06 32.34 16.24
N HIS A 13 -25.94 33.07 16.28
CA HIS A 13 -24.70 32.63 15.66
C HIS A 13 -24.31 31.37 16.41
N VAL A 14 -24.82 30.23 15.94
CA VAL A 14 -24.25 28.93 16.26
C VAL A 14 -22.85 28.99 15.68
N ARG A 15 -21.91 29.54 16.46
CA ARG A 15 -20.48 29.45 16.15
C ARG A 15 -20.25 27.97 15.92
N ARG A 16 -19.84 27.62 14.70
CA ARG A 16 -19.43 26.25 14.41
C ARG A 16 -17.90 26.27 14.46
N PRO A 17 -17.30 26.23 15.65
CA PRO A 17 -15.86 26.45 15.84
C PRO A 17 -15.00 25.51 14.98
N PHE A 18 -15.51 24.32 14.63
CA PHE A 18 -14.87 23.40 13.71
C PHE A 18 -14.76 23.95 12.28
N TRP A 19 -15.84 24.50 11.72
CA TRP A 19 -15.84 25.01 10.34
C TRP A 19 -15.02 26.30 10.25
N ASP A 20 -15.07 27.15 11.28
CA ASP A 20 -14.23 28.34 11.37
C ASP A 20 -12.74 27.94 11.41
N PHE A 21 -12.38 26.95 12.23
CA PHE A 21 -11.02 26.39 12.29
C PHE A 21 -10.59 25.76 10.97
N TYR A 22 -11.47 24.97 10.34
CA TYR A 22 -11.19 24.32 9.05
C TYR A 22 -10.97 25.35 7.94
N ALA A 23 -11.84 26.36 7.84
CA ALA A 23 -11.67 27.45 6.89
C ALA A 23 -10.31 28.15 7.12
N HIS A 24 -10.04 28.59 8.34
CA HIS A 24 -8.83 29.37 8.67
C HIS A 24 -7.52 28.60 8.50
N HIS A 25 -7.49 27.30 8.81
CA HIS A 25 -6.24 26.53 8.81
C HIS A 25 -6.05 25.63 7.58
N ILE A 26 -7.12 25.30 6.85
CA ILE A 26 -7.07 24.38 5.71
C ILE A 26 -7.48 25.08 4.40
N GLN A 27 -8.63 25.76 4.36
CA GLN A 27 -9.13 26.35 3.12
C GLN A 27 -8.38 27.64 2.76
N ASP A 28 -8.35 28.61 3.67
CA ASP A 28 -7.74 29.93 3.43
C ASP A 28 -6.26 29.84 3.06
N PRO A 29 -5.45 28.93 3.66
CA PRO A 29 -4.05 28.75 3.27
C PRO A 29 -3.84 27.90 2.00
N GLY A 30 -4.91 27.48 1.30
CA GLY A 30 -4.83 26.66 0.08
C GLY A 30 -4.39 25.20 0.31
N LYS A 31 -4.56 24.69 1.52
CA LYS A 31 -4.10 23.35 1.93
C LYS A 31 -5.14 22.24 1.67
N GLN A 32 -6.30 22.61 1.15
CA GLN A 32 -7.42 21.69 0.92
C GLN A 32 -7.06 20.46 0.06
N PRO A 33 -6.32 20.57 -1.07
CA PRO A 33 -5.95 19.39 -1.86
C PRO A 33 -5.10 18.40 -1.06
N LEU A 34 -4.15 18.93 -0.27
CA LEU A 34 -3.23 18.13 0.53
C LEU A 34 -3.92 17.49 1.74
N PHE A 35 -4.90 18.19 2.33
CA PHE A 35 -5.77 17.62 3.36
C PHE A 35 -6.59 16.45 2.81
N LEU A 36 -7.20 16.64 1.64
CA LEU A 36 -7.98 15.60 0.98
C LEU A 36 -7.12 14.40 0.55
N LEU A 37 -5.87 14.65 0.13
CA LEU A 37 -4.88 13.59 -0.10
C LEU A 37 -4.65 12.78 1.17
N LEU A 38 -4.40 13.44 2.31
CA LEU A 38 -4.21 12.75 3.58
C LEU A 38 -5.44 11.91 3.99
N VAL A 39 -6.64 12.48 3.83
CA VAL A 39 -7.90 11.79 4.13
C VAL A 39 -8.09 10.58 3.22
N GLY A 40 -7.94 10.75 1.90
CA GLY A 40 -8.07 9.67 0.92
C GLY A 40 -7.10 8.53 1.16
N PHE A 41 -5.85 8.87 1.52
CA PHE A 41 -4.81 7.90 1.86
C PHE A 41 -5.18 7.08 3.10
N ILE A 42 -5.50 7.73 4.22
CA ILE A 42 -5.86 7.02 5.45
C ILE A 42 -7.13 6.18 5.22
N ALA A 43 -8.14 6.74 4.58
CA ALA A 43 -9.41 6.07 4.33
C ALA A 43 -9.25 4.83 3.45
N SER A 44 -8.53 4.92 2.33
CA SER A 44 -8.34 3.77 1.42
C SER A 44 -7.51 2.65 2.06
N PHE A 45 -6.46 3.01 2.81
CA PHE A 45 -5.65 2.04 3.54
C PHE A 45 -6.46 1.29 4.61
N LEU A 46 -7.22 2.02 5.44
CA LEU A 46 -8.07 1.40 6.45
C LEU A 46 -9.17 0.54 5.82
N PHE A 47 -9.77 1.04 4.73
CA PHE A 47 -10.79 0.32 3.98
C PHE A 47 -10.28 -1.01 3.43
N ILE A 48 -9.11 -1.03 2.77
CA ILE A 48 -8.59 -2.27 2.20
C ILE A 48 -8.16 -3.26 3.28
N ARG A 49 -7.57 -2.78 4.38
CA ARG A 49 -7.25 -3.61 5.56
C ARG A 49 -8.48 -4.23 6.18
N PHE A 50 -9.54 -3.44 6.30
CA PHE A 50 -10.84 -3.92 6.76
C PHE A 50 -11.38 -4.98 5.79
N SER A 51 -11.39 -4.70 4.49
CA SER A 51 -11.84 -5.62 3.44
C SER A 51 -11.13 -6.98 3.52
N VAL A 52 -9.79 -6.98 3.50
CA VAL A 52 -8.98 -8.21 3.60
C VAL A 52 -9.28 -8.98 4.89
N ARG A 53 -9.50 -8.27 6.01
CA ARG A 53 -9.86 -8.90 7.28
C ARG A 53 -11.22 -9.56 7.25
N MET A 54 -12.21 -8.92 6.64
CA MET A 54 -13.56 -9.44 6.48
C MET A 54 -13.58 -10.67 5.59
N ILE A 55 -12.81 -10.65 4.50
CA ILE A 55 -12.63 -11.78 3.59
C ILE A 55 -11.98 -12.96 4.32
N ARG A 56 -10.88 -12.73 5.06
CA ARG A 56 -10.20 -13.78 5.85
C ARG A 56 -11.08 -14.36 6.97
N ARG A 57 -12.00 -13.56 7.52
CA ARG A 57 -12.98 -14.01 8.53
C ARG A 57 -14.20 -14.72 7.93
N GLY A 58 -14.32 -14.79 6.60
CA GLY A 58 -15.43 -15.47 5.93
C GLY A 58 -16.79 -14.80 6.17
N VAL A 59 -16.81 -13.46 6.33
CA VAL A 59 -18.03 -12.75 6.69
C VAL A 59 -18.99 -12.67 5.50
N LYS A 60 -20.18 -13.27 5.65
CA LYS A 60 -21.15 -13.49 4.56
C LYS A 60 -21.71 -12.23 3.90
N TRP A 61 -21.75 -11.09 4.59
CA TRP A 61 -22.27 -9.83 4.03
C TRP A 61 -21.23 -9.05 3.20
N TRP A 62 -19.95 -9.41 3.28
CA TRP A 62 -18.90 -8.74 2.52
C TRP A 62 -18.78 -9.35 1.11
N PRO A 63 -18.68 -8.54 0.03
CA PRO A 63 -18.72 -9.02 -1.36
C PRO A 63 -17.58 -9.97 -1.77
N GLY A 64 -16.63 -10.25 -0.88
CA GLY A 64 -15.57 -11.23 -1.12
C GLY A 64 -14.47 -10.71 -2.06
N ASN A 65 -13.72 -11.65 -2.64
CA ASN A 65 -12.65 -11.32 -3.58
C ASN A 65 -13.20 -10.96 -4.96
N VAL A 66 -12.58 -9.96 -5.59
CA VAL A 66 -12.81 -9.63 -7.00
C VAL A 66 -11.96 -10.56 -7.86
N THR A 67 -12.57 -11.59 -8.44
CA THR A 67 -11.91 -12.53 -9.37
C THR A 67 -12.69 -12.69 -10.68
N PRO A 68 -12.60 -11.73 -11.62
CA PRO A 68 -13.15 -11.90 -12.95
C PRO A 68 -12.36 -13.01 -13.67
N GLY A 69 -13.00 -14.14 -13.98
CA GLY A 69 -12.40 -15.22 -14.76
C GLY A 69 -11.25 -15.99 -14.09
N GLY A 70 -11.10 -15.89 -12.75
CA GLY A 70 -10.03 -16.58 -11.99
C GLY A 70 -8.72 -15.79 -11.86
N LEU A 71 -8.66 -14.55 -12.37
CA LEU A 71 -7.51 -13.66 -12.16
C LEU A 71 -7.68 -12.88 -10.84
N HIS A 72 -6.74 -13.07 -9.90
CA HIS A 72 -6.69 -12.27 -8.68
C HIS A 72 -6.05 -10.91 -8.97
N ILE A 73 -6.88 -9.87 -9.03
CA ILE A 73 -6.42 -8.49 -9.18
C ILE A 73 -5.98 -7.99 -7.80
N HIS A 74 -4.68 -7.69 -7.66
CA HIS A 74 -4.16 -7.05 -6.47
C HIS A 74 -4.65 -5.60 -6.41
N HIS A 75 -5.00 -5.13 -5.22
CA HIS A 75 -5.57 -3.79 -5.06
C HIS A 75 -4.57 -2.67 -5.40
N VAL A 76 -3.27 -2.98 -5.50
CA VAL A 76 -2.24 -2.12 -6.10
C VAL A 76 -2.62 -1.66 -7.51
N VAL A 77 -3.32 -2.47 -8.31
CA VAL A 77 -3.75 -2.11 -9.67
C VAL A 77 -4.77 -0.98 -9.62
N PHE A 78 -5.75 -1.06 -8.72
CA PHE A 78 -6.69 0.04 -8.47
C PHE A 78 -5.96 1.28 -7.94
N GLY A 79 -4.95 1.07 -7.09
CA GLY A 79 -4.10 2.15 -6.60
C GLY A 79 -3.39 2.91 -7.73
N ILE A 80 -2.76 2.20 -8.65
CA ILE A 80 -2.11 2.78 -9.85
C ILE A 80 -3.16 3.53 -10.69
N PHE A 81 -4.33 2.94 -10.91
CA PHE A 81 -5.41 3.60 -11.64
C PHE A 81 -5.81 4.94 -11.00
N PHE A 82 -6.01 4.99 -9.68
CA PHE A 82 -6.34 6.24 -8.99
C PHE A 82 -5.22 7.28 -9.09
N LEU A 83 -3.94 6.87 -8.98
CA LEU A 83 -2.80 7.76 -9.15
C LEU A 83 -2.76 8.36 -10.57
N LEU A 84 -2.98 7.55 -11.60
CA LEU A 84 -3.01 7.99 -12.99
C LEU A 84 -4.17 8.96 -13.25
N VAL A 85 -5.38 8.62 -12.80
CA VAL A 85 -6.56 9.48 -12.94
C VAL A 85 -6.31 10.82 -12.24
N ALA A 86 -5.81 10.81 -11.00
CA ALA A 86 -5.48 12.03 -10.28
C ALA A 86 -4.46 12.90 -11.02
N GLY A 87 -3.36 12.30 -11.49
CA GLY A 87 -2.34 13.02 -12.26
C GLY A 87 -2.91 13.62 -13.55
N PHE A 88 -3.65 12.85 -14.32
CA PHE A 88 -4.32 13.35 -15.52
C PHE A 88 -5.33 14.44 -15.22
N THR A 89 -6.09 14.35 -14.13
CA THR A 89 -7.02 15.40 -13.71
C THR A 89 -6.27 16.70 -13.47
N VAL A 90 -5.13 16.68 -12.75
CA VAL A 90 -4.32 17.90 -12.54
C VAL A 90 -3.86 18.49 -13.86
N PHE A 91 -3.26 17.67 -14.74
CA PHE A 91 -2.74 18.17 -16.03
C PHE A 91 -3.83 18.65 -16.99
N ALA A 92 -4.99 17.99 -17.03
CA ALA A 92 -6.09 18.35 -17.92
C ALA A 92 -6.85 19.60 -17.46
N THR A 93 -6.74 19.96 -16.18
CA THR A 93 -7.51 21.07 -15.57
C THR A 93 -6.64 22.21 -15.10
N ASP A 94 -5.33 22.14 -15.39
CA ASP A 94 -4.31 23.09 -14.91
C ASP A 94 -4.33 23.28 -13.38
N GLY A 95 -4.71 22.22 -12.64
CA GLY A 95 -4.86 22.27 -11.19
C GLY A 95 -5.90 23.29 -10.69
N SER A 96 -6.90 23.65 -11.50
CA SER A 96 -7.98 24.54 -11.09
C SER A 96 -8.90 23.91 -10.04
N HIS A 97 -9.52 24.74 -9.20
CA HIS A 97 -10.61 24.28 -8.33
C HIS A 97 -11.89 24.02 -9.15
N PRO A 98 -12.67 22.98 -8.83
CA PRO A 98 -12.51 22.03 -7.72
C PRO A 98 -11.65 20.79 -8.05
N TRP A 99 -11.09 20.72 -9.25
CA TRP A 99 -10.43 19.51 -9.76
C TRP A 99 -9.15 19.15 -9.02
N ILE A 100 -8.39 20.13 -8.54
CA ILE A 100 -7.21 19.89 -7.70
C ILE A 100 -7.55 19.22 -6.36
N ASP A 101 -8.73 19.51 -5.80
CA ASP A 101 -9.23 18.89 -4.57
C ASP A 101 -9.62 17.43 -4.81
N VAL A 102 -10.34 17.17 -5.91
CA VAL A 102 -10.70 15.82 -6.36
C VAL A 102 -9.45 15.00 -6.66
N ALA A 103 -8.50 15.58 -7.40
CA ALA A 103 -7.23 14.94 -7.70
C ALA A 103 -6.43 14.63 -6.43
N GLY A 104 -6.40 15.56 -5.46
CA GLY A 104 -5.79 15.32 -4.15
C GLY A 104 -6.37 14.09 -3.46
N LEU A 105 -7.70 14.01 -3.36
CA LEU A 105 -8.40 12.87 -2.77
C LEU A 105 -8.07 11.54 -3.48
N LEU A 106 -8.18 11.51 -4.80
CA LEU A 106 -7.91 10.32 -5.61
C LEU A 106 -6.44 9.89 -5.52
N PHE A 107 -5.51 10.85 -5.54
CA PHE A 107 -4.09 10.58 -5.39
C PHE A 107 -3.82 9.94 -4.03
N GLY A 108 -4.42 10.49 -2.96
CA GLY A 108 -4.38 9.92 -1.62
C GLY A 108 -4.87 8.48 -1.60
N MET A 109 -6.07 8.23 -2.15
CA MET A 109 -6.63 6.88 -2.26
C MET A 109 -5.66 5.92 -2.95
N GLY A 110 -5.06 6.36 -4.06
CA GLY A 110 -4.05 5.64 -4.81
C GLY A 110 -2.82 5.28 -3.97
N CYS A 111 -2.26 6.26 -3.24
CA CYS A 111 -1.15 6.02 -2.32
C CYS A 111 -1.47 4.95 -1.27
N GLY A 112 -2.65 5.02 -0.65
CA GLY A 112 -3.04 4.05 0.39
C GLY A 112 -3.16 2.61 -0.12
N LEU A 113 -3.67 2.43 -1.33
CA LEU A 113 -3.79 1.11 -1.97
C LEU A 113 -2.43 0.59 -2.46
N VAL A 114 -1.57 1.45 -3.02
CA VAL A 114 -0.25 1.03 -3.49
C VAL A 114 0.68 0.68 -2.32
N LEU A 115 0.68 1.48 -1.27
CA LEU A 115 1.56 1.27 -0.11
C LEU A 115 1.09 0.12 0.80
N ASP A 116 -0.17 -0.30 0.72
CA ASP A 116 -0.60 -1.51 1.41
C ASP A 116 0.11 -2.77 0.90
N GLU A 117 0.46 -2.81 -0.40
CA GLU A 117 1.25 -3.87 -1.03
C GLU A 117 2.76 -3.55 -1.12
N PHE A 118 3.25 -2.58 -0.34
CA PHE A 118 4.66 -2.18 -0.39
C PHE A 118 5.65 -3.35 -0.24
N ALA A 119 5.29 -4.38 0.54
CA ALA A 119 6.12 -5.57 0.71
C ALA A 119 6.27 -6.39 -0.58
N LEU A 120 5.24 -6.43 -1.43
CA LEU A 120 5.23 -7.11 -2.73
C LEU A 120 5.96 -6.28 -3.79
N LEU A 121 5.83 -4.95 -3.75
CA LEU A 121 6.53 -4.05 -4.67
C LEU A 121 8.06 -4.15 -4.59
N LEU A 122 8.61 -4.42 -3.40
CA LEU A 122 10.07 -4.53 -3.21
C LEU A 122 10.61 -5.97 -3.23
N HIS A 123 9.84 -6.95 -3.72
CA HIS A 123 10.21 -8.37 -3.83
C HIS A 123 11.08 -8.86 -2.64
N LEU A 124 10.59 -8.62 -1.41
CA LEU A 124 11.32 -8.98 -0.20
C LEU A 124 11.28 -10.49 0.01
N GLU A 125 12.14 -11.23 -0.71
CA GLU A 125 12.39 -12.65 -0.52
C GLU A 125 12.87 -12.92 0.91
N ASP A 126 11.96 -13.46 1.71
CA ASP A 126 11.99 -14.22 2.97
C ASP A 126 13.19 -14.27 3.95
N VAL A 127 14.37 -13.72 3.70
CA VAL A 127 15.55 -13.99 4.55
C VAL A 127 15.69 -13.03 5.75
N TYR A 128 14.82 -12.02 5.91
CA TYR A 128 14.91 -11.13 7.09
C TYR A 128 13.58 -10.79 7.79
N TRP A 129 12.40 -11.08 7.22
CA TRP A 129 11.14 -10.62 7.81
C TRP A 129 9.92 -11.46 7.39
N SER A 130 9.59 -12.51 8.15
CA SER A 130 8.36 -13.31 8.03
C SER A 130 7.04 -12.57 8.35
N GLU A 131 7.02 -11.24 8.23
CA GLU A 131 5.85 -10.41 8.56
C GLU A 131 5.61 -9.34 7.49
N GLN A 132 5.27 -9.78 6.28
CA GLN A 132 4.95 -8.95 5.12
C GLN A 132 3.89 -7.86 5.46
N GLY A 133 2.90 -8.18 6.30
CA GLY A 133 1.87 -7.23 6.75
C GLY A 133 2.35 -6.09 7.67
N ARG A 134 3.53 -6.20 8.30
CA ARG A 134 4.12 -5.15 9.14
C ARG A 134 4.89 -4.11 8.35
N LYS A 135 5.57 -4.51 7.28
CA LYS A 135 6.37 -3.59 6.45
C LYS A 135 5.51 -2.58 5.71
N SER A 136 4.35 -3.01 5.22
CA SER A 136 3.38 -2.10 4.60
C SER A 136 2.80 -1.10 5.61
N VAL A 137 2.55 -1.50 6.86
CA VAL A 137 2.14 -0.56 7.92
C VAL A 137 3.22 0.48 8.19
N ASP A 138 4.49 0.05 8.30
CA ASP A 138 5.61 0.98 8.49
C ASP A 138 5.71 2.00 7.33
N ALA A 139 5.60 1.54 6.08
CA ALA A 139 5.62 2.39 4.89
C ALA A 139 4.44 3.38 4.85
N VAL A 140 3.23 2.91 5.17
CA VAL A 140 2.02 3.73 5.22
C VAL A 140 2.13 4.80 6.30
N ILE A 141 2.62 4.48 7.49
CA ILE A 141 2.78 5.49 8.53
C ILE A 141 3.81 6.53 8.11
N ILE A 142 4.93 6.14 7.48
CA ILE A 142 5.90 7.10 6.95
C ILE A 142 5.24 8.03 5.92
N GLY A 143 4.43 7.48 5.02
CA GLY A 143 3.66 8.26 4.05
C GLY A 143 2.70 9.26 4.72
N ILE A 144 1.92 8.81 5.71
CA ILE A 144 1.00 9.66 6.50
C ILE A 144 1.77 10.77 7.22
N LEU A 145 2.90 10.45 7.85
CA LEU A 145 3.73 11.43 8.55
C LEU A 145 4.30 12.45 7.58
N PHE A 146 4.76 12.01 6.40
CA PHE A 146 5.29 12.90 5.37
C PHE A 146 4.21 13.83 4.82
N THR A 147 3.04 13.31 4.43
CA THR A 147 1.91 14.12 3.98
C THR A 147 1.43 15.08 5.06
N GLY A 148 1.32 14.62 6.31
CA GLY A 148 0.94 15.47 7.43
C GLY A 148 1.97 16.57 7.70
N LEU A 149 3.26 16.33 7.46
CA LEU A 149 4.31 17.34 7.62
C LEU A 149 4.16 18.44 6.56
N LEU A 150 3.88 18.06 5.31
CA LEU A 150 3.57 19.00 4.25
C LEU A 150 2.31 19.83 4.61
N LEU A 151 1.29 19.18 5.18
CA LEU A 151 0.03 19.83 5.56
C LEU A 151 0.19 20.82 6.71
N LEU A 152 1.01 20.48 7.71
CA LEU A 152 1.34 21.38 8.81
C LEU A 152 2.11 22.63 8.33
N GLY A 153 2.63 22.65 7.11
CA GLY A 153 3.15 23.86 6.49
C GLY A 153 4.56 24.21 6.94
N TYR A 154 5.40 23.22 7.22
CA TYR A 154 6.86 23.41 7.12
C TYR A 154 7.30 23.23 5.66
N LEU A 155 6.68 23.98 4.74
CA LEU A 155 7.22 24.19 3.40
C LEU A 155 8.17 25.39 3.49
N PRO A 156 9.51 25.18 3.48
CA PRO A 156 10.48 26.27 3.49
C PRO A 156 10.60 26.97 2.12
N LEU A 157 9.54 26.97 1.31
CA LEU A 157 9.59 27.42 -0.09
C LEU A 157 8.80 28.71 -0.36
N GLY A 158 8.26 29.36 0.68
CA GLY A 158 7.51 30.61 0.56
C GLY A 158 8.00 31.76 1.44
N VAL A 159 9.21 31.68 2.01
CA VAL A 159 9.75 32.79 2.81
C VAL A 159 10.42 33.79 1.86
N THR A 160 9.79 34.94 1.65
CA THR A 160 10.39 36.06 0.90
C THR A 160 11.73 36.47 1.53
N PRO A 161 12.80 36.64 0.74
CA PRO A 161 14.10 37.07 1.26
C PRO A 161 14.00 38.45 1.94
N GLY A 162 14.37 38.56 3.22
CA GLY A 162 14.57 39.88 3.88
C GLY A 162 14.17 39.99 5.36
N THR A 163 13.37 39.07 5.92
CA THR A 163 12.91 39.21 7.32
C THR A 163 13.85 38.51 8.33
N PRO A 164 14.11 39.11 9.51
CA PRO A 164 14.87 38.48 10.60
C PRO A 164 14.29 37.13 11.04
N VAL A 165 12.98 36.94 10.83
CA VAL A 165 12.23 35.72 11.10
C VAL A 165 12.74 34.52 10.27
N ARG A 166 13.30 34.76 9.08
CA ARG A 166 13.83 33.69 8.21
C ARG A 166 14.99 32.94 8.85
N TRP A 167 15.95 33.67 9.43
CA TRP A 167 17.11 33.04 10.07
C TRP A 167 16.73 32.33 11.36
N GLY A 168 15.75 32.86 12.12
CA GLY A 168 15.16 32.17 13.26
C GLY A 168 14.48 30.85 12.86
N LEU A 169 13.68 30.86 11.79
CA LEU A 169 12.99 29.68 11.28
C LEU A 169 13.98 28.63 10.74
N ILE A 170 14.98 29.04 9.95
CA ILE A 170 16.06 28.17 9.46
C ILE A 170 16.85 27.59 10.64
N GLY A 171 17.11 28.38 11.68
CA GLY A 171 17.76 27.92 12.91
C GLY A 171 16.94 26.84 13.62
N ILE A 172 15.64 27.07 13.82
CA ILE A 172 14.73 26.10 14.46
C ILE A 172 14.64 24.81 13.65
N ILE A 173 14.48 24.90 12.32
CA ILE A 173 14.42 23.74 11.42
C ILE A 173 15.73 22.97 11.48
N SER A 174 16.88 23.66 11.36
CA SER A 174 18.21 23.05 11.42
C SER A 174 18.47 22.34 12.75
N VAL A 175 18.09 22.96 13.87
CA VAL A 175 18.21 22.38 15.21
C VAL A 175 17.33 21.14 15.34
N ASN A 176 16.06 21.21 14.91
CA ASN A 176 15.16 20.05 14.97
C ASN A 176 15.61 18.91 14.04
N ALA A 177 16.12 19.24 12.86
CA ALA A 177 16.72 18.28 11.93
C ALA A 177 17.96 17.61 12.55
N CYS A 178 18.83 18.38 13.21
CA CYS A 178 20.00 17.84 13.92
C CYS A 178 19.58 16.84 15.02
N PHE A 179 18.60 17.18 15.85
CA PHE A 179 18.08 16.27 16.88
C PHE A 179 17.43 15.01 16.29
N THR A 180 16.74 15.15 15.15
CA THR A 180 16.18 14.02 14.40
C THR A 180 17.30 13.09 13.93
N VAL A 181 18.34 13.63 13.29
CA VAL A 181 19.51 12.86 12.85
C VAL A 181 20.15 12.14 14.02
N VAL A 182 20.37 12.81 15.16
CA VAL A 182 20.91 12.17 16.37
C VAL A 182 19.99 11.04 16.86
N ALA A 183 18.67 11.23 16.85
CA ALA A 183 17.72 10.17 17.23
C ALA A 183 17.77 8.96 16.27
N LEU A 184 17.91 9.19 14.96
CA LEU A 184 18.09 8.15 13.95
C LEU A 184 19.39 7.39 14.16
N PHE A 185 20.53 8.08 14.34
CA PHE A 185 21.83 7.48 14.64
C PHE A 185 21.83 6.65 15.93
N LYS A 186 20.99 7.02 16.90
CA LYS A 186 20.76 6.28 18.15
C LYS A 186 19.83 5.07 17.99
N GLY A 187 19.39 4.76 16.78
CA GLY A 187 18.52 3.62 16.44
C GLY A 187 17.05 3.84 16.81
N LYS A 188 16.60 5.09 16.96
CA LYS A 188 15.25 5.44 17.41
C LYS A 188 14.40 5.98 16.27
N PHE A 189 14.33 5.22 15.17
CA PHE A 189 13.64 5.59 13.92
C PHE A 189 12.28 6.27 14.15
N TRP A 190 11.38 5.61 14.86
CA TRP A 190 10.02 6.11 15.14
C TRP A 190 9.96 7.43 15.88
N SER A 191 10.64 7.54 17.02
CA SER A 191 10.67 8.78 17.80
C SER A 191 11.51 9.88 17.15
N GLY A 192 12.42 9.54 16.23
CA GLY A 192 13.08 10.50 15.34
C GLY A 192 12.10 11.07 14.31
N MET A 193 11.40 10.20 13.57
CA MET A 193 10.42 10.59 12.56
C MET A 193 9.25 11.39 13.15
N LEU A 194 8.68 10.94 14.28
CA LEU A 194 7.64 11.69 15.00
C LEU A 194 8.15 13.03 15.53
N GLY A 195 9.44 13.14 15.83
CA GLY A 195 10.07 14.39 16.26
C GLY A 195 10.25 15.42 15.13
N ILE A 196 10.17 15.00 13.87
CA ILE A 196 10.11 15.94 12.73
C ILE A 196 8.78 16.68 12.75
N MET A 197 7.68 15.97 13.03
CA MET A 197 6.33 16.54 13.06
C MET A 197 6.01 17.29 14.34
N VAL A 198 6.52 16.80 15.47
CA VAL A 198 6.30 17.38 16.79
C VAL A 198 7.64 17.80 17.36
N PRO A 199 8.04 19.08 17.19
CA PRO A 199 9.24 19.62 17.80
C PRO A 199 9.31 19.28 19.29
N GLY A 200 10.46 18.81 19.76
CA GLY A 200 10.68 18.38 21.15
C GLY A 200 10.61 16.86 21.38
N LEU A 201 9.83 16.11 20.59
CA LEU A 201 9.86 14.63 20.66
C LEU A 201 11.22 14.07 20.23
N SER A 202 11.82 14.66 19.18
CA SER A 202 13.18 14.37 18.72
C SER A 202 14.22 14.68 19.79
N TRP A 203 13.99 15.71 20.63
CA TRP A 203 14.93 16.14 21.68
C TRP A 203 14.93 15.13 22.83
N ILE A 204 13.74 14.69 23.26
CA ILE A 204 13.61 13.60 24.23
C ILE A 204 14.26 12.32 23.70
N ALA A 205 14.08 12.01 22.41
CA ALA A 205 14.71 10.87 21.77
C ALA A 205 16.25 11.01 21.70
N ALA A 206 16.75 12.21 21.43
CA ALA A 206 18.17 12.53 21.34
C ALA A 206 18.86 12.56 22.71
N VAL A 207 18.23 13.08 23.77
CA VAL A 207 18.81 13.12 25.12
C VAL A 207 18.86 11.72 25.73
N ARG A 208 17.85 10.86 25.46
CA ARG A 208 17.79 9.49 25.98
C ARG A 208 18.92 8.61 25.42
N LEU A 209 19.37 7.63 26.22
CA LEU A 209 20.38 6.62 25.85
C LEU A 209 20.06 5.93 24.50
N ALA A 210 21.10 5.62 23.72
CA ALA A 210 20.99 5.01 22.40
C ALA A 210 20.66 3.50 22.48
N ARG A 211 20.09 2.93 21.40
CA ARG A 211 19.89 1.47 21.32
C ARG A 211 21.24 0.75 21.31
N PRO A 212 21.43 -0.36 22.04
CA PRO A 212 22.68 -1.11 22.08
C PRO A 212 23.15 -1.63 20.71
N ARG A 213 22.21 -1.90 19.78
CA ARG A 213 22.51 -2.31 18.39
C ARG A 213 22.70 -1.14 17.41
N SER A 214 22.62 0.11 17.86
CA SER A 214 22.74 1.29 16.98
C SER A 214 24.20 1.60 16.64
N PRO A 215 24.47 2.28 15.50
CA PRO A 215 25.79 2.83 15.18
C PRO A 215 26.37 3.68 16.33
N TRP A 216 25.53 4.50 16.98
CA TRP A 216 25.94 5.32 18.12
C TRP A 216 26.44 4.49 19.31
N ALA A 217 25.80 3.36 19.62
CA ALA A 217 26.24 2.50 20.71
C ALA A 217 27.56 1.79 20.37
N ARG A 218 27.73 1.35 19.12
CA ARG A 218 28.99 0.74 18.65
C ARG A 218 30.16 1.72 18.73
N TRP A 219 29.93 2.96 18.31
CA TRP A 219 30.96 3.99 18.32
C TRP A 219 31.23 4.53 19.73
N ARG A 220 30.19 4.86 20.51
CA ARG A 220 30.34 5.61 21.77
C ARG A 220 30.40 4.76 23.04
N TYR A 221 29.80 3.57 23.01
CA TYR A 221 29.66 2.71 24.20
C TYR A 221 30.59 1.51 24.20
N SER A 222 31.30 1.22 23.11
CA SER A 222 32.35 0.19 23.02
C SER A 222 33.40 0.34 24.12
N GLN A 223 33.85 1.57 24.38
CA GLN A 223 34.85 1.87 25.42
C GLN A 223 34.25 2.15 26.82
N ARG A 224 32.93 1.96 27.02
CA ARG A 224 32.25 2.30 28.30
C ARG A 224 31.29 1.19 28.76
N PRO A 225 31.81 0.07 29.32
CA PRO A 225 31.02 -1.12 29.66
C PRO A 225 29.88 -0.85 30.66
N ARG A 226 30.08 0.03 31.65
CA ARG A 226 29.02 0.43 32.61
C ARG A 226 27.83 1.12 31.93
N LYS A 227 28.08 2.00 30.95
CA LYS A 227 27.01 2.69 30.19
C LYS A 227 26.30 1.75 29.21
N PHE A 228 27.04 0.83 28.59
CA PHE A 228 26.47 -0.21 27.72
C PHE A 228 25.55 -1.17 28.50
N ALA A 229 25.98 -1.63 29.68
CA ALA A 229 25.17 -2.47 30.55
C ALA A 229 23.89 -1.76 31.05
N ARG A 230 23.96 -0.45 31.33
CA ARG A 230 22.79 0.37 31.70
C ARG A 230 21.83 0.53 30.53
N ALA A 231 22.34 0.73 29.30
CA ALA A 231 21.52 0.80 28.09
C ALA A 231 20.78 -0.53 27.84
N ARG A 232 21.47 -1.68 27.93
CA ARG A 232 20.86 -3.02 27.80
C ARG A 232 19.78 -3.29 28.84
N ARG A 233 20.03 -2.98 30.12
CA ARG A 233 19.05 -3.16 31.21
C ARG A 233 17.81 -2.27 31.05
N ARG A 234 17.95 -1.10 30.44
CA ARG A 234 16.83 -0.20 30.17
C ARG A 234 16.01 -0.66 28.97
N GLU A 235 16.68 -1.09 27.90
CA GLU A 235 16.02 -1.68 26.73
C GLU A 235 15.17 -2.90 27.14
N ALA A 236 15.72 -3.75 28.01
CA ALA A 236 15.00 -4.88 28.56
C ALA A 236 13.75 -4.52 29.39
N ARG A 237 13.64 -3.32 29.97
CA ARG A 237 12.52 -2.91 30.85
C ARG A 237 11.45 -2.06 30.17
N TRP A 238 11.88 -1.04 29.41
CA TRP A 238 10.98 -0.03 28.85
C TRP A 238 10.67 -0.29 27.37
N HIS A 239 11.64 -0.82 26.61
CA HIS A 239 11.42 -1.07 25.19
C HIS A 239 10.63 -2.35 24.94
N ARG A 240 10.72 -3.38 25.79
CA ARG A 240 9.78 -4.51 25.73
C ARG A 240 8.31 -4.06 25.80
N ARG A 241 7.98 -3.09 26.65
CA ARG A 241 6.61 -2.55 26.73
C ARG A 241 6.23 -1.71 25.52
N GLY A 242 7.12 -0.84 25.04
CA GLY A 242 6.87 -0.03 23.85
C GLY A 242 6.78 -0.85 22.56
N ASP A 243 7.67 -1.84 22.41
CA ASP A 243 7.66 -2.77 21.28
C ASP A 243 6.43 -3.69 21.37
N ALA A 244 6.01 -4.13 22.56
CA ALA A 244 4.77 -4.87 22.74
C ALA A 244 3.51 -4.04 22.44
N ALA A 245 3.45 -2.78 22.87
CA ALA A 245 2.35 -1.87 22.54
C ALA A 245 2.29 -1.57 21.03
N ARG A 246 3.46 -1.39 20.39
CA ARG A 246 3.56 -1.25 18.93
C ARG A 246 3.10 -2.53 18.22
N GLN A 247 3.55 -3.69 18.68
CA GLN A 247 3.14 -4.99 18.13
C GLN A 247 1.64 -5.18 18.28
N TRP A 248 1.05 -4.84 19.43
CA TRP A 248 -0.40 -4.88 19.63
C TRP A 248 -1.15 -3.95 18.66
N PHE A 249 -0.68 -2.72 18.47
CA PHE A 249 -1.26 -1.78 17.51
C PHE A 249 -1.14 -2.29 16.06
N PHE A 250 -0.01 -2.90 15.73
CA PHE A 250 0.20 -3.52 14.42
C PHE A 250 -0.65 -4.76 14.23
N ASP A 251 -0.86 -5.58 15.26
CA ASP A 251 -1.76 -6.73 15.23
C ASP A 251 -3.20 -6.28 15.02
N LEU A 252 -3.59 -5.11 15.55
CA LEU A 252 -4.90 -4.52 15.31
C LEU A 252 -5.09 -4.12 13.83
N ILE A 253 -4.05 -3.53 13.22
CA ILE A 253 -4.12 -3.02 11.84
C ILE A 253 -3.85 -4.10 10.79
N ALA A 254 -2.88 -4.98 11.02
CA ALA A 254 -2.41 -6.00 10.08
C ALA A 254 -3.00 -7.40 10.36
N GLY A 255 -3.49 -7.66 11.56
CA GLY A 255 -3.83 -9.02 12.02
C GLY A 255 -2.60 -9.74 12.57
N LYS A 256 -2.83 -10.66 13.53
CA LYS A 256 -1.75 -11.42 14.17
C LYS A 256 -1.00 -12.27 13.13
N PRO A 257 0.35 -12.26 13.12
CA PRO A 257 1.15 -13.18 12.32
C PRO A 257 0.92 -14.63 12.76
N THR A 258 1.04 -15.56 11.82
CA THR A 258 1.20 -16.97 12.17
C THR A 258 2.51 -17.12 12.95
N PRO A 259 2.51 -17.70 14.16
CA PRO A 259 3.73 -17.80 14.96
C PRO A 259 4.82 -18.57 14.21
N PRO A 260 6.08 -18.09 14.19
CA PRO A 260 7.18 -18.88 13.66
C PRO A 260 7.30 -20.17 14.47
N GLY A 261 7.23 -21.32 13.79
CA GLY A 261 7.30 -22.65 14.42
C GLY A 261 6.00 -23.46 14.39
N VAL A 262 4.88 -22.91 13.90
CA VAL A 262 3.73 -23.75 13.54
C VAL A 262 4.10 -24.51 12.27
N ALA A 263 4.35 -25.81 12.40
CA ALA A 263 4.68 -26.66 11.25
C ALA A 263 3.55 -26.56 10.22
N PRO A 264 3.87 -26.26 8.94
CA PRO A 264 2.86 -26.16 7.91
C PRO A 264 2.08 -27.47 7.82
N THR A 265 0.75 -27.38 7.84
CA THR A 265 -0.14 -28.54 7.75
C THR A 265 0.22 -29.36 6.51
N ARG A 266 0.08 -30.70 6.54
CA ARG A 266 0.39 -31.57 5.38
C ARG A 266 -0.28 -31.09 4.08
N ALA A 267 -1.48 -30.52 4.18
CA ALA A 267 -2.19 -29.90 3.06
C ALA A 267 -1.47 -28.67 2.48
N HIS A 268 -0.89 -27.82 3.33
CA HIS A 268 -0.10 -26.64 2.92
C HIS A 268 1.18 -27.08 2.20
N LEU A 269 1.93 -28.03 2.79
CA LEU A 269 3.13 -28.60 2.16
C LEU A 269 2.84 -29.28 0.81
N PHE A 270 1.70 -29.96 0.69
CA PHE A 270 1.27 -30.56 -0.56
C PHE A 270 0.92 -29.49 -1.61
N ALA A 271 0.17 -28.46 -1.22
CA ALA A 271 -0.17 -27.34 -2.09
C ALA A 271 1.08 -26.59 -2.56
N GLU A 272 2.07 -26.39 -1.68
CA GLU A 272 3.34 -25.74 -1.99
C GLU A 272 4.14 -26.56 -3.02
N ARG A 273 4.28 -27.87 -2.82
CA ARG A 273 4.95 -28.76 -3.79
C ARG A 273 4.24 -28.79 -5.14
N MET A 274 2.90 -28.75 -5.13
CA MET A 274 2.11 -28.69 -6.36
C MET A 274 2.29 -27.34 -7.07
N ALA A 275 2.27 -26.23 -6.34
CA ALA A 275 2.50 -24.90 -6.87
C ALA A 275 3.91 -24.78 -7.47
N GLN A 276 4.94 -25.28 -6.79
CA GLN A 276 6.31 -25.33 -7.29
C GLN A 276 6.44 -26.16 -8.57
N ARG A 277 5.76 -27.32 -8.64
CA ARG A 277 5.74 -28.14 -9.86
C ARG A 277 5.03 -27.46 -11.02
N VAL A 278 3.94 -26.74 -10.74
CA VAL A 278 3.21 -25.99 -11.76
C VAL A 278 4.04 -24.79 -12.23
N ALA A 279 4.65 -24.04 -11.31
CA ALA A 279 5.55 -22.93 -11.62
C ALA A 279 6.74 -23.39 -12.48
N ALA A 280 7.44 -24.46 -12.09
CA ALA A 280 8.53 -25.03 -12.88
C ALA A 280 8.06 -25.47 -14.29
N ARG A 281 6.83 -25.99 -14.41
CA ARG A 281 6.26 -26.39 -15.71
C ARG A 281 5.87 -25.19 -16.57
N LEU A 282 5.41 -24.10 -15.96
CA LEU A 282 5.09 -22.85 -16.64
C LEU A 282 6.36 -22.12 -17.06
N GLU A 283 7.39 -22.08 -16.23
CA GLU A 283 8.72 -21.56 -16.59
C GLU A 283 9.36 -22.38 -17.71
N HIS A 284 9.32 -23.71 -17.63
CA HIS A 284 9.77 -24.56 -18.74
C HIS A 284 8.95 -24.36 -20.02
N ALA A 285 7.64 -24.09 -19.94
CA ALA A 285 6.81 -23.81 -21.11
C ALA A 285 7.06 -22.40 -21.69
N ALA A 286 7.36 -21.42 -20.84
CA ALA A 286 7.66 -20.04 -21.22
C ALA A 286 9.06 -19.89 -21.82
N TYR A 287 10.02 -20.71 -21.38
CA TYR A 287 11.41 -20.68 -21.83
C TYR A 287 11.79 -21.79 -22.80
N ALA A 288 10.88 -22.73 -23.12
CA ALA A 288 11.14 -23.74 -24.14
C ALA A 288 11.38 -23.03 -25.48
N PRO A 289 12.59 -23.06 -26.05
CA PRO A 289 12.82 -22.53 -27.38
C PRO A 289 11.87 -23.28 -28.30
N LEU A 290 11.05 -22.55 -29.07
CA LEU A 290 10.17 -23.14 -30.06
C LEU A 290 11.03 -24.02 -30.97
N ASP A 291 10.94 -25.34 -30.77
CA ASP A 291 11.66 -26.33 -31.55
C ASP A 291 11.50 -25.97 -33.03
N GLN A 292 12.63 -25.69 -33.70
CA GLN A 292 12.62 -25.27 -35.09
C GLN A 292 11.91 -26.29 -35.99
N ALA A 293 11.82 -27.57 -35.57
CA ALA A 293 11.03 -28.59 -36.27
C ALA A 293 9.52 -28.30 -36.17
N ARG A 294 9.03 -27.83 -35.02
CA ARG A 294 7.62 -27.47 -34.80
C ARG A 294 7.25 -26.21 -35.58
N VAL A 295 8.13 -25.21 -35.60
CA VAL A 295 7.95 -23.99 -36.42
C VAL A 295 7.91 -24.34 -37.91
N ARG A 296 8.84 -25.18 -38.40
CA ARG A 296 8.84 -25.67 -39.78
C ARG A 296 7.60 -26.49 -40.12
N ARG A 297 7.11 -27.30 -39.19
CA ARG A 297 5.88 -28.08 -39.36
C ARG A 297 4.65 -27.18 -39.45
N LEU A 298 4.53 -26.18 -38.59
CA LEU A 298 3.44 -25.21 -38.63
C LEU A 298 3.48 -24.36 -39.90
N ALA A 299 4.66 -23.91 -40.32
CA ALA A 299 4.84 -23.20 -41.58
C ALA A 299 4.44 -24.06 -42.79
N ARG A 300 4.79 -25.36 -42.79
CA ARG A 300 4.36 -26.32 -43.81
C ARG A 300 2.84 -26.52 -43.82
N LEU A 301 2.21 -26.64 -42.65
CA LEU A 301 0.76 -26.79 -42.53
C LEU A 301 0.03 -25.54 -43.01
N ASN A 302 0.51 -24.34 -42.67
CA ASN A 302 -0.05 -23.09 -43.19
C ASN A 302 0.09 -22.97 -44.71
N ARG A 303 1.23 -23.37 -45.28
CA ARG A 303 1.41 -23.41 -46.75
C ARG A 303 0.46 -24.43 -47.41
N LEU A 304 0.24 -25.59 -46.80
CA LEU A 304 -0.69 -26.58 -47.30
C LEU A 304 -2.15 -26.11 -47.21
N ALA A 305 -2.52 -25.42 -46.12
CA ALA A 305 -3.84 -24.82 -45.95
C ALA A 305 -4.08 -23.67 -46.93
N ALA A 306 -3.05 -22.85 -47.20
CA ALA A 306 -3.13 -21.81 -48.22
C ALA A 306 -3.24 -22.38 -49.65
N LYS A 307 -2.60 -23.53 -49.92
CA LYS A 307 -2.69 -24.21 -51.22
C LYS A 307 -4.02 -24.95 -51.43
N HIS A 308 -4.66 -25.38 -50.35
CA HIS A 308 -5.98 -26.02 -50.35
C HIS A 308 -7.00 -25.09 -49.68
N GLY A 309 -7.18 -23.88 -50.25
CA GLY A 309 -8.18 -22.92 -49.78
C GLY A 309 -9.53 -23.58 -49.49
N PRO A 310 -10.34 -23.02 -48.57
CA PRO A 310 -11.53 -23.68 -48.04
C PRO A 310 -12.38 -24.25 -49.17
N SER A 311 -12.61 -25.58 -49.15
CA SER A 311 -13.42 -26.25 -50.16
C SER A 311 -14.82 -25.64 -50.17
N THR A 312 -15.19 -24.99 -51.26
CA THR A 312 -16.52 -24.41 -51.48
C THR A 312 -17.59 -25.47 -51.76
N THR A 313 -17.19 -26.73 -51.90
CA THR A 313 -18.10 -27.86 -52.05
C THR A 313 -18.72 -28.24 -50.69
N PRO A 314 -20.06 -28.32 -50.59
CA PRO A 314 -20.71 -28.77 -49.37
C PRO A 314 -20.26 -30.20 -49.03
N PRO A 315 -20.03 -30.50 -47.74
CA PRO A 315 -19.54 -31.81 -47.33
C PRO A 315 -20.54 -32.89 -47.73
N THR A 316 -20.05 -33.96 -48.33
CA THR A 316 -20.89 -35.12 -48.71
C THR A 316 -21.64 -35.67 -47.48
N SER A 317 -22.76 -36.35 -47.70
CA SER A 317 -23.57 -36.93 -46.63
C SER A 317 -22.75 -37.85 -45.70
N ALA A 318 -21.80 -38.59 -46.27
CA ALA A 318 -20.86 -39.45 -45.55
C ALA A 318 -19.88 -38.66 -44.67
N GLU A 319 -19.36 -37.53 -45.15
CA GLU A 319 -18.45 -36.68 -44.37
C GLU A 319 -19.19 -35.98 -43.22
N SER A 320 -20.41 -35.52 -43.49
CA SER A 320 -21.31 -34.95 -42.48
C SER A 320 -21.65 -35.97 -41.38
N ALA A 321 -21.90 -37.23 -41.76
CA ALA A 321 -22.13 -38.32 -40.80
C ALA A 321 -20.89 -38.60 -39.94
N ARG A 322 -19.69 -38.62 -40.54
CA ARG A 322 -18.43 -38.79 -39.80
C ARG A 322 -18.18 -37.65 -38.81
N ARG A 323 -18.44 -36.40 -39.20
CA ARG A 323 -18.32 -35.22 -38.32
C ARG A 323 -19.30 -35.30 -37.15
N ARG A 324 -20.55 -35.71 -37.39
CA ARG A 324 -21.54 -35.94 -36.32
C ARG A 324 -21.11 -37.06 -35.36
N ALA A 325 -20.60 -38.18 -35.88
CA ALA A 325 -20.11 -39.29 -35.07
C ALA A 325 -18.89 -38.89 -34.21
N ALA A 326 -17.96 -38.10 -34.77
CA ALA A 326 -16.82 -37.58 -34.03
C ALA A 326 -17.24 -36.59 -32.92
N ALA A 327 -18.22 -35.72 -33.19
CA ALA A 327 -18.79 -34.82 -32.19
C ALA A 327 -19.50 -35.59 -31.06
N ALA A 328 -20.26 -36.65 -31.40
CA ALA A 328 -20.90 -37.53 -30.43
C ALA A 328 -19.88 -38.24 -29.54
N ARG A 329 -18.79 -38.78 -30.11
CA ARG A 329 -17.69 -39.38 -29.33
C ARG A 329 -17.04 -38.38 -28.37
N ARG A 330 -16.80 -37.14 -28.81
CA ARG A 330 -16.25 -36.08 -27.93
C ARG A 330 -17.18 -35.75 -26.77
N ARG A 331 -18.49 -35.65 -27.02
CA ARG A 331 -19.50 -35.44 -25.98
C ARG A 331 -19.56 -36.61 -24.99
N ALA A 332 -19.48 -37.84 -25.47
CA ALA A 332 -19.47 -39.04 -24.62
C ALA A 332 -18.23 -39.10 -23.71
N ILE A 333 -17.05 -38.74 -24.23
CA ILE A 333 -15.82 -38.65 -23.42
C ILE A 333 -15.91 -37.55 -22.36
N ALA A 334 -16.48 -36.38 -22.72
CA ALA A 334 -16.71 -35.29 -21.77
C ALA A 334 -17.68 -35.69 -20.65
N ALA A 335 -18.78 -36.38 -20.99
CA ALA A 335 -19.76 -36.88 -20.02
C ALA A 335 -19.18 -38.00 -19.13
N GLY A 336 -18.35 -38.89 -19.68
CA GLY A 336 -17.68 -39.95 -18.92
C GLY A 336 -16.67 -39.43 -17.88
N ARG A 337 -16.06 -38.27 -18.11
CA ARG A 337 -15.17 -37.60 -17.13
C ARG A 337 -15.93 -36.96 -15.97
N SER A 338 -17.20 -36.60 -16.14
CA SER A 338 -18.03 -35.98 -15.09
C SER A 338 -18.55 -36.96 -14.03
N LYS A 339 -18.55 -38.29 -14.29
CA LYS A 339 -19.04 -39.30 -13.33
C LYS A 339 -17.96 -39.90 -12.41
N ARG A 340 -16.72 -39.42 -12.49
CA ARG A 340 -15.58 -39.88 -11.65
C ARG A 340 -14.94 -38.74 -10.83
N LEU A 341 -15.69 -37.68 -10.56
CA LEU A 341 -15.29 -36.62 -9.62
C LEU A 341 -16.28 -36.55 -8.48
#